data_AF-A0A4R6WXP1-F1
#
_entry.id   AF-A0A4R6WXP1-F1
#
_cell.length_a   1.000
_cell.length_b   1.000
_cell.length_c   1.000
_cell.angle_alpha   90.00
_cell.angle_beta   90.00
_cell.angle_gamma   90.00
#
_symmetry.space_group_name_H-M   'P 1'
#
loop_
_entity.id
_entity.type
_entity.pdbx_description
1 polymer ?
#
loop_
_entity_poly.entity_id
_entity_poly.type
_entity_poly.pdbx_seq_one_letter_code
_entity_poly.pdbx_strand_id
1 'polypeptide(L)'
;MKRALSPGITSLFLGVTLLLAAYAILAMQVPASQWALDFLSGMVAAVTAVMIAGRLALHLPSAAARYQWLAVLALMVLVSVGEFVEPGLSASQTDGWVGYLLLAAALGIVLLTGRFDPVPRASQRAMWLGLMLQLGSVLADLLREQPDTIFGPIDGSEIADLALLLALQCYLVAAVLFIAYLRRQMFVVRRSPSDVGDVARYLFATSRLFHKQRYPRIGNFVVPGGSIGLGVARFFYWYPQLAPLVRARFGRGLFAQFIDLCAIGFRHGLDAQAYYMLQLYQPGPRSRASGFMTRYETKNGLFKVLNRQLLKYGKRTPLGDKHAMQQFCEAHDIPIVPTLVYAADGVLDIRDVRPDALARDLFVKPQQLKGARGTELVRFVDGYYVMEDGARLSRAELLDHVARRSREAALLVQPRLLPHPALAGMVGQSLPPLRVITCLDERDEPVVTHGMLRVLCKLEPDWSLDLELGAPVDLATGRIGEMTGDKPEMAFDWHARHPVTGAPVSGVILPFWQEACAIARAAHRHCPDRLVIGWDIAITPEGALMLEGNSYADVDFPQRVHRCPIGDSPLGPLLFHRIADLEDRIARGTLRRSGQSK
;
A
#
# COMPACT_ATOMS: atom_id res chain seq x y z
N MET A 1 -19.23 -11.95 -14.50
CA MET A 1 -18.69 -11.47 -15.79
C MET A 1 -19.61 -10.46 -16.50
N LYS A 2 -20.05 -9.36 -15.85
CA LYS A 2 -20.84 -8.30 -16.54
C LYS A 2 -20.59 -6.85 -16.10
N ARG A 3 -19.73 -6.56 -15.11
CA ARG A 3 -19.38 -5.17 -14.74
C ARG A 3 -17.95 -5.10 -14.19
N ALA A 4 -16.97 -5.20 -15.07
CA ALA A 4 -15.60 -4.77 -14.78
C ALA A 4 -15.32 -3.59 -15.71
N LEU A 5 -15.00 -2.42 -15.12
CA LEU A 5 -15.10 -1.07 -15.68
C LEU A 5 -16.53 -0.52 -15.65
N SER A 6 -16.74 0.59 -14.95
CA SER A 6 -17.95 1.39 -15.15
C SER A 6 -17.95 1.84 -16.62
N PRO A 7 -18.91 1.41 -17.45
CA PRO A 7 -18.96 1.80 -18.86
C PRO A 7 -18.95 3.32 -19.01
N GLY A 8 -19.52 4.04 -18.03
CA GLY A 8 -19.66 5.48 -18.04
C GLY A 8 -18.38 6.27 -18.32
N ILE A 9 -17.25 6.01 -17.67
CA ILE A 9 -16.08 6.92 -17.78
C ILE A 9 -15.33 6.73 -19.09
N THR A 10 -15.10 5.48 -19.51
CA THR A 10 -14.41 5.19 -20.77
C THR A 10 -15.30 5.52 -21.98
N SER A 11 -16.60 5.22 -21.90
CA SER A 11 -17.56 5.59 -22.95
C SER A 11 -17.83 7.10 -22.99
N LEU A 12 -17.78 7.80 -21.86
CA LEU A 12 -17.87 9.26 -21.81
C LEU A 12 -16.60 9.91 -22.34
N PHE A 13 -15.41 9.42 -21.97
CA PHE A 13 -14.15 9.94 -22.51
C PHE A 13 -14.10 9.76 -24.03
N LEU A 14 -14.36 8.54 -24.54
CA LEU A 14 -14.43 8.27 -25.98
C LEU A 14 -15.54 9.08 -26.65
N GLY A 15 -16.73 9.15 -26.05
CA GLY A 15 -17.86 9.90 -26.60
C GLY A 15 -17.61 11.41 -26.66
N VAL A 16 -16.95 11.97 -25.65
CA VAL A 16 -16.55 13.38 -25.60
C VAL A 16 -15.41 13.67 -26.57
N THR A 17 -14.43 12.77 -26.72
CA THR A 17 -13.38 12.94 -27.77
C THR A 17 -13.99 12.83 -29.16
N LEU A 18 -14.95 11.92 -29.39
CA LEU A 18 -15.65 11.79 -30.66
C LEU A 18 -16.50 13.02 -30.97
N LEU A 19 -17.22 13.57 -29.98
CA LEU A 19 -18.03 14.78 -30.15
C LEU A 19 -17.18 16.02 -30.36
N LEU A 20 -16.08 16.18 -29.62
CA LEU A 20 -15.16 17.31 -29.79
C LEU A 20 -14.43 17.25 -31.13
N ALA A 21 -14.00 16.07 -31.57
CA ALA A 21 -13.31 15.90 -32.84
C ALA A 21 -14.28 15.98 -34.03
N ALA A 22 -15.48 15.40 -33.94
CA ALA A 22 -16.51 15.58 -34.95
C ALA A 22 -16.98 17.04 -35.03
N TYR A 23 -17.10 17.74 -33.90
CA TYR A 23 -17.38 19.18 -33.89
C TYR A 23 -16.23 19.99 -34.49
N ALA A 24 -14.97 19.66 -34.19
CA ALA A 24 -13.81 20.34 -34.78
C ALA A 24 -13.73 20.15 -36.30
N ILE A 25 -14.08 18.96 -36.81
CA ILE A 25 -14.09 18.65 -38.25
C ILE A 25 -15.31 19.26 -38.95
N LEU A 26 -16.51 19.19 -38.35
CA LEU A 26 -17.76 19.63 -38.99
C LEU A 26 -18.10 21.11 -38.80
N ALA A 27 -17.61 21.75 -37.73
CA ALA A 27 -18.01 23.11 -37.36
C ALA A 27 -16.92 24.17 -37.55
N MET A 28 -15.65 23.79 -37.71
CA MET A 28 -14.56 24.73 -37.96
C MET A 28 -13.96 24.48 -39.35
N GLN A 29 -14.36 25.30 -40.33
CA GLN A 29 -13.63 25.40 -41.59
C GLN A 29 -12.22 25.97 -41.30
N VAL A 30 -11.23 25.06 -41.17
CA VAL A 30 -9.73 25.14 -41.15
C VAL A 30 -9.12 26.39 -40.49
N PRO A 31 -8.26 26.33 -39.43
CA PRO A 31 -7.08 25.45 -39.24
C PRO A 31 -7.01 24.73 -37.87
N ALA A 32 -8.09 24.77 -37.08
CA ALA A 32 -8.13 24.19 -35.75
C ALA A 32 -8.25 22.64 -35.74
N SER A 33 -8.73 22.04 -36.84
CA SER A 33 -8.87 20.58 -37.01
C SER A 33 -7.52 19.88 -37.10
N GLN A 34 -6.57 20.45 -37.85
CA GLN A 34 -5.25 19.87 -38.08
C GLN A 34 -4.41 19.89 -36.80
N TRP A 35 -4.35 21.02 -36.10
CA TRP A 35 -3.70 21.10 -34.79
C TRP A 35 -4.26 20.10 -33.76
N ALA A 36 -5.57 19.85 -33.79
CA ALA A 36 -6.20 18.88 -32.90
C ALA A 36 -5.83 17.43 -33.25
N LEU A 37 -5.70 17.12 -34.55
CA LEU A 37 -5.26 15.81 -35.03
C LEU A 37 -3.79 15.56 -34.71
N ASP A 38 -2.91 16.53 -34.98
CA ASP A 38 -1.47 16.47 -34.69
C ASP A 38 -1.23 16.29 -33.18
N PHE A 39 -1.94 17.06 -32.36
CA PHE A 39 -1.88 16.89 -30.91
C PHE A 39 -2.34 15.50 -30.45
N LEU A 40 -3.40 14.97 -31.07
CA LEU A 40 -3.95 13.65 -30.73
C LEU A 40 -3.04 12.51 -31.17
N SER A 41 -2.48 12.56 -32.38
CA SER A 41 -1.50 11.58 -32.88
C SER A 41 -0.23 11.62 -32.04
N GLY A 42 0.28 12.81 -31.71
CA GLY A 42 1.42 13.01 -30.82
C GLY A 42 1.19 12.40 -29.43
N MET A 43 0.00 12.61 -28.86
CA MET A 43 -0.37 12.00 -27.57
C MET A 43 -0.49 10.48 -27.66
N VAL A 44 -1.14 9.93 -28.69
CA VAL A 44 -1.26 8.47 -28.90
C VAL A 44 0.11 7.83 -29.05
N ALA A 45 1.00 8.45 -29.82
CA ALA A 45 2.37 8.02 -30.01
C ALA A 45 3.16 8.04 -28.69
N ALA A 46 3.07 9.12 -27.92
CA ALA A 46 3.71 9.24 -26.61
C ALA A 46 3.23 8.15 -25.61
N VAL A 47 1.91 7.96 -25.49
CA VAL A 47 1.32 6.93 -24.61
C VAL A 47 1.78 5.54 -25.05
N THR A 48 1.76 5.26 -26.35
CA THR A 48 2.19 3.97 -26.91
C THR A 48 3.69 3.74 -26.69
N ALA A 49 4.52 4.77 -26.87
CA ALA A 49 5.96 4.71 -26.58
C ALA A 49 6.22 4.38 -25.11
N VAL A 50 5.52 5.02 -24.17
CA VAL A 50 5.61 4.72 -22.74
C VAL A 50 5.21 3.26 -22.46
N MET A 51 4.14 2.77 -23.10
CA MET A 51 3.71 1.38 -22.96
C MET A 51 4.76 0.39 -23.49
N ILE A 52 5.36 0.66 -24.65
CA ILE A 52 6.40 -0.19 -25.25
C ILE A 52 7.67 -0.16 -24.40
N ALA A 53 8.10 1.02 -23.95
CA ALA A 53 9.23 1.18 -23.05
C ALA A 53 9.00 0.40 -21.74
N GLY A 54 7.80 0.48 -21.17
CA GLY A 54 7.40 -0.34 -20.02
C GLY A 54 7.47 -1.85 -20.31
N ARG A 55 7.02 -2.31 -21.48
CA ARG A 55 7.13 -3.73 -21.88
C ARG A 55 8.57 -4.20 -22.00
N LEU A 56 9.43 -3.40 -22.64
CA LEU A 56 10.85 -3.68 -22.82
C LEU A 56 11.58 -3.70 -21.47
N ALA A 57 11.26 -2.76 -20.58
CA ALA A 57 11.75 -2.69 -19.21
C ALA A 57 11.36 -3.92 -18.37
N LEU A 58 10.17 -4.47 -18.62
CA LEU A 58 9.68 -5.68 -17.96
C LEU A 58 10.21 -6.99 -18.57
N HIS A 59 11.06 -6.92 -19.60
CA HIS A 59 11.55 -8.08 -20.35
C HIS A 59 10.42 -9.02 -20.83
N LEU A 60 9.24 -8.46 -21.12
CA LEU A 60 8.09 -9.23 -21.60
C LEU A 60 8.28 -9.75 -23.03
N PRO A 61 8.83 -8.96 -23.97
CA PRO A 61 9.07 -9.46 -25.31
C PRO A 61 10.12 -10.58 -25.33
N SER A 62 9.90 -11.58 -26.17
CA SER A 62 10.91 -12.60 -26.46
C SER A 62 12.21 -11.97 -26.97
N ALA A 63 13.35 -12.66 -26.79
CA ALA A 63 14.64 -12.18 -27.28
C ALA A 63 14.61 -11.88 -28.79
N ALA A 64 13.85 -12.66 -29.56
CA ALA A 64 13.64 -12.47 -31.00
C ALA A 64 12.83 -11.21 -31.35
N ALA A 65 11.85 -10.83 -30.51
CA ALA A 65 10.99 -9.67 -30.75
C ALA A 65 11.55 -8.36 -30.17
N ARG A 66 12.56 -8.43 -29.28
CA ARG A 66 13.07 -7.27 -28.54
C ARG A 66 13.58 -6.15 -29.45
N TYR A 67 14.38 -6.48 -30.46
CA TYR A 67 14.90 -5.49 -31.42
C TYR A 67 13.80 -4.86 -32.26
N GLN A 68 12.77 -5.63 -32.62
CA GLN A 68 11.63 -5.13 -33.37
C GLN A 68 10.77 -4.18 -32.53
N TRP A 69 10.57 -4.48 -31.24
CA TRP A 69 9.91 -3.56 -30.30
C TRP A 69 10.71 -2.27 -30.06
N LEU A 70 12.04 -2.34 -30.05
CA LEU A 70 12.90 -1.15 -29.98
C LEU A 70 12.75 -0.28 -31.24
N ALA A 71 12.67 -0.88 -32.42
CA ALA A 71 12.42 -0.16 -33.66
C ALA A 71 11.05 0.54 -33.65
N VAL A 72 9.99 -0.16 -33.21
CA VAL A 72 8.65 0.43 -33.06
C VAL A 72 8.64 1.54 -31.99
N LEU A 73 9.37 1.38 -30.89
CA LEU A 73 9.52 2.44 -29.88
C LEU A 73 10.17 3.68 -30.48
N ALA A 74 11.25 3.52 -31.25
CA ALA A 74 11.92 4.64 -31.92
C ALA A 74 10.98 5.35 -32.89
N LEU A 75 10.19 4.61 -33.68
CA LEU A 75 9.19 5.19 -34.57
C LEU A 75 8.13 5.99 -33.79
N MET A 76 7.60 5.46 -32.69
CA MET A 76 6.60 6.17 -31.88
C MET A 76 7.17 7.42 -31.19
N VAL A 77 8.44 7.40 -30.79
CA VAL A 77 9.12 8.60 -30.28
C VAL A 77 9.28 9.63 -31.40
N LEU A 78 9.69 9.22 -32.60
CA LEU A 78 9.82 10.11 -33.75
C LEU A 78 8.49 10.74 -34.14
N VAL A 79 7.40 9.96 -34.18
CA VAL A 79 6.05 10.49 -34.41
C VAL A 79 5.69 11.50 -33.33
N SER A 80 5.84 11.13 -32.05
CA SER A 80 5.52 12.04 -30.94
C SER A 80 6.32 13.33 -31.00
N VAL A 81 7.61 13.29 -31.35
CA VAL A 81 8.45 14.49 -31.47
C VAL A 81 8.06 15.30 -32.70
N GLY A 82 7.81 14.66 -33.84
CA GLY A 82 7.36 15.31 -35.07
C GLY A 82 6.13 16.17 -34.81
N GLU A 83 5.06 15.55 -34.32
CA GLU A 83 3.77 16.21 -34.06
C GLU A 83 3.84 17.38 -33.07
N PHE A 84 4.72 17.32 -32.07
CA PHE A 84 4.86 18.40 -31.08
C PHE A 84 5.84 19.51 -31.48
N VAL A 85 6.73 19.27 -32.46
CA VAL A 85 7.75 20.23 -32.90
C VAL A 85 7.34 20.95 -34.19
N GLU A 86 6.54 20.30 -35.04
CA GLU A 86 6.05 20.84 -36.32
C GLU A 86 5.40 22.24 -36.24
N PRO A 87 4.64 22.60 -35.19
CA PRO A 87 4.04 23.95 -35.08
C PRO A 87 5.05 25.11 -35.00
N GLY A 88 6.35 24.84 -34.80
CA GLY A 88 7.41 25.84 -34.66
C GLY A 88 8.31 26.02 -35.90
N LEU A 89 8.13 25.21 -36.95
CA LEU A 89 8.95 25.25 -38.17
C LEU A 89 8.12 25.81 -39.34
N SER A 90 8.73 26.68 -40.16
CA SER A 90 8.06 27.33 -41.29
C SER A 90 7.42 26.30 -42.23
N ALA A 91 6.12 26.46 -42.48
CA ALA A 91 5.20 25.56 -43.20
C ALA A 91 5.49 25.35 -44.71
N SER A 92 6.74 25.21 -45.10
CA SER A 92 7.11 24.84 -46.47
C SER A 92 7.80 23.48 -46.47
N GLN A 93 7.11 22.45 -46.97
CA GLN A 93 7.63 21.16 -47.46
C GLN A 93 7.76 19.96 -46.49
N THR A 94 7.06 19.91 -45.36
CA THR A 94 7.07 18.71 -44.48
C THR A 94 5.71 18.00 -44.32
N ASP A 95 4.75 18.25 -45.20
CA ASP A 95 3.43 17.59 -45.09
C ASP A 95 3.52 16.07 -45.35
N GLY A 96 3.17 15.27 -44.33
CA GLY A 96 2.77 13.86 -44.50
C GLY A 96 3.76 12.78 -44.03
N TRP A 97 5.04 13.08 -43.76
CA TRP A 97 6.02 12.05 -43.34
C TRP A 97 5.66 11.41 -41.99
N VAL A 98 5.08 12.18 -41.07
CA VAL A 98 4.66 11.71 -39.75
C VAL A 98 3.54 10.67 -39.85
N GLY A 99 2.59 10.86 -40.77
CA GLY A 99 1.52 9.90 -41.08
C GLY A 99 2.07 8.54 -41.55
N TYR A 100 3.08 8.54 -42.42
CA TYR A 100 3.76 7.30 -42.86
C TYR A 100 4.51 6.61 -41.73
N LEU A 101 5.18 7.38 -40.85
CA LEU A 101 5.85 6.81 -39.68
C LEU A 101 4.85 6.18 -38.70
N LEU A 102 3.73 6.85 -38.44
CA LEU A 102 2.68 6.32 -37.59
C LEU A 102 2.09 5.03 -38.18
N LEU A 103 1.89 4.98 -39.50
CA LEU A 103 1.40 3.79 -40.20
C LEU A 103 2.40 2.62 -40.09
N ALA A 104 3.68 2.89 -40.34
CA ALA A 104 4.74 1.90 -40.21
C ALA A 104 4.85 1.37 -38.77
N ALA A 105 4.74 2.26 -37.78
CA ALA A 105 4.76 1.90 -36.38
C ALA A 105 3.53 1.06 -36.00
N ALA A 106 2.33 1.45 -36.43
CA ALA A 106 1.10 0.70 -36.19
C ALA A 106 1.14 -0.70 -36.81
N LEU A 107 1.61 -0.83 -38.06
CA LEU A 107 1.83 -2.12 -38.72
C LEU A 107 2.81 -2.98 -37.91
N GLY A 108 3.93 -2.40 -37.47
CA GLY A 108 4.90 -3.06 -36.60
C GLY A 108 4.25 -3.62 -35.33
N ILE A 109 3.44 -2.81 -34.61
CA ILE A 109 2.76 -3.27 -33.39
C ILE A 109 1.77 -4.41 -33.71
N VAL A 110 0.98 -4.30 -34.77
CA VAL A 110 0.01 -5.34 -35.17
C VAL A 110 0.71 -6.66 -35.49
N LEU A 111 1.82 -6.63 -36.23
CA LEU A 111 2.59 -7.84 -36.56
C LEU A 111 3.24 -8.46 -35.32
N LEU A 112 3.85 -7.64 -34.46
CA LEU A 112 4.50 -8.10 -33.23
C LEU A 112 3.50 -8.71 -32.25
N THR A 113 2.36 -8.05 -32.07
CA THR A 113 1.28 -8.55 -31.20
C THR A 113 0.54 -9.72 -31.81
N GLY A 114 0.55 -9.90 -33.13
CA GLY A 114 -0.02 -11.07 -33.78
C GLY A 114 0.87 -12.32 -33.70
N ARG A 115 2.19 -12.15 -33.74
CA ARG A 115 3.15 -13.26 -33.88
C ARG A 115 3.89 -13.64 -32.61
N PHE A 116 4.31 -12.65 -31.82
CA PHE A 116 5.23 -12.88 -30.69
C PHE A 116 4.58 -12.59 -29.35
N ASP A 117 3.69 -11.59 -29.29
CA ASP A 117 3.08 -11.13 -28.05
C ASP A 117 1.54 -11.07 -28.18
N PRO A 118 0.85 -12.23 -28.22
CA PRO A 118 -0.58 -12.30 -28.47
C PRO A 118 -1.38 -11.42 -27.49
N VAL A 119 -2.11 -10.46 -28.06
CA VAL A 119 -3.08 -9.62 -27.37
C VAL A 119 -4.49 -10.21 -27.52
N PRO A 120 -5.49 -9.77 -26.73
CA PRO A 120 -6.85 -10.27 -26.86
C PRO A 120 -7.39 -10.05 -28.26
N ARG A 121 -8.17 -11.00 -28.76
CA ARG A 121 -8.83 -10.90 -30.09
C ARG A 121 -9.58 -9.57 -30.28
N ALA A 122 -10.22 -9.04 -29.23
CA ALA A 122 -10.92 -7.76 -29.30
C ALA A 122 -9.96 -6.57 -29.48
N SER A 123 -8.84 -6.55 -28.75
CA SER A 123 -7.78 -5.54 -28.92
C SER A 123 -7.15 -5.66 -30.30
N GLN A 124 -6.81 -6.89 -30.73
CA GLN A 124 -6.24 -7.15 -32.05
C GLN A 124 -7.16 -6.70 -33.19
N ARG A 125 -8.47 -6.97 -33.10
CA ARG A 125 -9.46 -6.50 -34.08
C ARG A 125 -9.53 -4.98 -34.15
N ALA A 126 -9.51 -4.30 -33.00
CA ALA A 126 -9.49 -2.84 -32.96
C ALA A 126 -8.20 -2.28 -33.58
N MET A 127 -7.05 -2.90 -33.33
CA MET A 127 -5.79 -2.49 -33.98
C MET A 127 -5.81 -2.69 -35.50
N TRP A 128 -6.32 -3.83 -35.97
CA TRP A 128 -6.47 -4.08 -37.41
C TRP A 128 -7.44 -3.11 -38.07
N LEU A 129 -8.56 -2.80 -37.43
CA LEU A 129 -9.50 -1.80 -37.92
C LEU A 129 -8.85 -0.41 -37.99
N GLY A 130 -8.10 -0.01 -36.96
CA GLY A 130 -7.34 1.24 -36.95
C GLY A 130 -6.32 1.30 -38.08
N LEU A 131 -5.59 0.20 -38.32
CA LEU A 131 -4.61 0.12 -39.40
C LEU A 131 -5.26 0.25 -40.79
N MET A 132 -6.41 -0.39 -41.00
CA MET A 132 -7.15 -0.28 -42.28
C MET A 132 -7.66 1.15 -42.51
N LEU A 133 -8.19 1.81 -41.47
CA LEU A 133 -8.64 3.20 -41.54
C LEU A 133 -7.47 4.15 -41.83
N GLN A 134 -6.32 3.93 -41.18
CA GLN A 134 -5.13 4.74 -41.41
C GLN A 134 -4.56 4.55 -42.82
N LEU A 135 -4.56 3.31 -43.33
CA LEU A 135 -4.18 3.04 -44.73
C LEU A 135 -5.11 3.78 -45.70
N GLY A 136 -6.42 3.82 -45.41
CA GLY A 136 -7.40 4.58 -46.18
C GLY A 136 -7.15 6.08 -46.16
N SER A 137 -6.78 6.64 -45.00
CA SER A 137 -6.37 8.05 -44.87
C SER A 137 -5.16 8.36 -45.74
N VAL A 138 -4.08 7.57 -45.62
CA VAL A 138 -2.87 7.76 -46.44
C VAL A 138 -3.15 7.59 -47.94
N LEU A 139 -4.02 6.67 -48.33
CA LEU A 139 -4.39 6.48 -49.74
C LEU A 139 -5.21 7.66 -50.27
N ALA A 140 -6.11 8.22 -49.46
CA ALA A 140 -6.86 9.43 -49.82
C ALA A 140 -5.93 10.63 -50.03
N ASP A 141 -4.92 10.79 -49.17
CA ASP A 141 -3.89 11.83 -49.31
C ASP A 141 -3.01 11.64 -50.55
N LEU A 142 -2.66 10.40 -50.91
CA LEU A 142 -1.91 10.09 -52.13
C LEU A 142 -2.73 10.31 -53.41
N LEU A 143 -4.02 10.00 -53.37
CA LEU A 143 -4.94 10.22 -54.50
C LEU A 143 -5.22 11.71 -54.72
N ARG A 144 -5.11 12.54 -53.67
CA ARG A 144 -5.18 14.01 -53.75
C ARG A 144 -4.03 14.60 -54.57
N GLU A 145 -2.83 14.01 -54.53
CA GLU A 145 -1.67 14.48 -55.30
C GLU A 145 -1.75 14.13 -56.80
N GLN A 146 -2.78 13.40 -57.24
CA GLN A 146 -3.01 13.03 -58.64
C GLN A 146 -4.10 13.91 -59.27
N PRO A 147 -3.78 14.78 -60.26
CA PRO A 147 -4.70 15.79 -60.77
C PRO A 147 -5.90 15.27 -61.59
N ASP A 148 -5.95 13.99 -61.98
CA ASP A 148 -6.98 13.44 -62.89
C ASP A 148 -7.64 12.16 -62.33
N THR A 149 -8.44 12.26 -61.26
CA THR A 149 -9.24 11.12 -60.77
C THR A 149 -10.74 11.26 -61.08
N ILE A 150 -11.39 10.11 -61.31
CA ILE A 150 -12.78 9.95 -61.81
C ILE A 150 -13.86 10.44 -60.81
N PHE A 151 -13.47 10.71 -59.58
CA PHE A 151 -14.35 11.27 -58.56
C PHE A 151 -14.18 12.79 -58.59
N GLY A 152 -15.26 13.54 -58.85
CA GLY A 152 -15.26 15.01 -58.86
C GLY A 152 -14.80 15.64 -57.53
N PRO A 153 -14.96 16.96 -57.33
CA PRO A 153 -14.37 17.72 -56.21
C PRO A 153 -15.09 17.41 -54.89
N ILE A 154 -14.91 16.19 -54.39
CA ILE A 154 -15.12 15.85 -52.99
C ILE A 154 -13.80 16.20 -52.33
N ASP A 155 -13.84 17.10 -51.34
CA ASP A 155 -12.67 17.54 -50.59
C ASP A 155 -12.09 16.34 -49.82
N GLY A 156 -11.20 15.60 -50.47
CA GLY A 156 -10.64 14.34 -49.94
C GLY A 156 -9.88 14.51 -48.63
N SER A 157 -9.54 15.76 -48.28
CA SER A 157 -8.95 16.19 -47.01
C SER A 157 -9.84 15.82 -45.81
N GLU A 158 -11.13 16.14 -45.87
CA GLU A 158 -12.08 15.85 -44.78
C GLU A 158 -12.25 14.35 -44.56
N ILE A 159 -12.18 13.56 -45.64
CA ILE A 159 -12.27 12.09 -45.59
C ILE A 159 -10.99 11.49 -45.00
N ALA A 160 -9.82 12.00 -45.38
CA ALA A 160 -8.54 11.57 -44.84
C ALA A 160 -8.42 11.87 -43.35
N ASP A 161 -8.79 13.09 -42.94
CA ASP A 161 -8.80 13.54 -41.54
C ASP A 161 -9.76 12.72 -40.68
N LEU A 162 -10.98 12.47 -41.18
CA LEU A 162 -11.95 11.62 -40.49
C LEU A 162 -11.45 10.19 -40.35
N ALA A 163 -10.84 9.63 -41.39
CA ALA A 163 -10.28 8.29 -41.36
C ALA A 163 -9.10 8.17 -40.37
N LEU A 164 -8.22 9.18 -40.32
CA LEU A 164 -7.12 9.26 -39.36
C LEU A 164 -7.64 9.36 -37.92
N LEU A 165 -8.64 10.22 -37.67
CA LEU A 165 -9.28 10.33 -36.37
C LEU A 165 -9.85 8.99 -35.91
N LEU A 166 -10.61 8.31 -36.76
CA LEU A 166 -11.20 7.01 -36.46
C LEU A 166 -10.13 5.93 -36.21
N ALA A 167 -8.99 6.00 -36.93
CA ALA A 167 -7.86 5.13 -36.69
C ALA A 167 -7.24 5.34 -35.30
N LEU A 168 -6.97 6.59 -34.91
CA LEU A 168 -6.45 6.95 -33.59
C LEU A 168 -7.38 6.47 -32.47
N GLN A 169 -8.70 6.60 -32.64
CA GLN A 169 -9.68 6.08 -31.70
C GLN A 169 -9.63 4.55 -31.60
N CYS A 170 -9.49 3.85 -32.72
CA CYS A 170 -9.33 2.40 -32.73
C CYS A 170 -8.06 1.95 -31.97
N TYR A 171 -6.94 2.67 -32.13
CA TYR A 171 -5.71 2.40 -31.37
C TYR A 171 -5.87 2.66 -29.86
N LEU A 172 -6.54 3.75 -29.47
CA LEU A 172 -6.86 4.03 -28.07
C LEU A 172 -7.75 2.94 -27.47
N VAL A 173 -8.80 2.52 -28.17
CA VAL A 173 -9.68 1.42 -27.76
C VAL A 173 -8.89 0.12 -27.63
N ALA A 174 -8.03 -0.18 -28.60
CA ALA A 174 -7.18 -1.37 -28.55
C ALA A 174 -6.27 -1.37 -27.32
N ALA A 175 -5.63 -0.24 -27.01
CA ALA A 175 -4.78 -0.07 -25.83
C ALA A 175 -5.58 -0.26 -24.53
N VAL A 176 -6.77 0.34 -24.42
CA VAL A 176 -7.67 0.17 -23.27
C VAL A 176 -8.08 -1.29 -23.09
N LEU A 177 -8.50 -1.96 -24.16
CA LEU A 177 -8.89 -3.38 -24.13
C LEU A 177 -7.71 -4.28 -23.73
N PHE A 178 -6.51 -3.96 -24.21
CA PHE A 178 -5.29 -4.69 -23.86
C PHE A 178 -4.94 -4.51 -22.38
N ILE A 179 -4.94 -3.27 -21.87
CA ILE A 179 -4.70 -2.97 -20.45
C ILE A 179 -5.74 -3.66 -19.58
N ALA A 180 -7.02 -3.60 -19.95
CA ALA A 180 -8.10 -4.27 -19.24
C ALA A 180 -7.90 -5.78 -19.19
N TYR A 181 -7.46 -6.40 -20.29
CA TYR A 181 -7.14 -7.82 -20.32
C TYR A 181 -5.91 -8.18 -19.49
N LEU A 182 -4.82 -7.43 -19.58
CA LEU A 182 -3.63 -7.68 -18.75
C LEU A 182 -3.99 -7.60 -17.27
N ARG A 183 -4.74 -6.57 -16.88
CA ARG A 183 -5.27 -6.45 -15.52
C ARG A 183 -6.13 -7.65 -15.15
N ARG A 184 -6.98 -8.14 -16.06
CA ARG A 184 -7.75 -9.37 -15.83
C ARG A 184 -6.86 -10.61 -15.71
N GLN A 185 -5.86 -10.80 -16.54
CA GLN A 185 -4.99 -11.98 -16.45
C GLN A 185 -4.20 -11.98 -15.14
N MET A 186 -3.62 -10.84 -14.76
CA MET A 186 -2.81 -10.68 -13.55
C MET A 186 -3.64 -10.75 -12.28
N PHE A 187 -4.78 -10.07 -12.23
CA PHE A 187 -5.54 -9.92 -10.98
C PHE A 187 -6.79 -10.79 -10.91
N VAL A 188 -7.27 -11.35 -12.03
CA VAL A 188 -8.52 -12.12 -12.08
C VAL A 188 -8.31 -13.62 -12.35
N VAL A 189 -7.44 -13.98 -13.29
CA VAL A 189 -7.30 -15.36 -13.79
C VAL A 189 -6.23 -16.15 -13.05
N ARG A 190 -5.05 -15.56 -12.82
CA ARG A 190 -3.95 -16.21 -12.08
C ARG A 190 -3.86 -15.57 -10.70
N ARG A 191 -4.57 -16.14 -9.73
CA ARG A 191 -4.51 -15.67 -8.35
C ARG A 191 -4.13 -16.81 -7.43
N SER A 192 -3.15 -16.55 -6.57
CA SER A 192 -2.74 -17.45 -5.51
C SER A 192 -2.64 -16.67 -4.19
N PRO A 193 -2.62 -17.35 -3.04
CA PRO A 193 -2.32 -16.70 -1.76
C PRO A 193 -1.06 -15.84 -1.77
N SER A 194 -0.02 -16.25 -2.52
CA SER A 194 1.22 -15.48 -2.66
C SER A 194 1.03 -14.15 -3.41
N ASP A 195 -0.07 -13.94 -4.12
CA ASP A 195 -0.39 -12.69 -4.84
C ASP A 195 -1.36 -11.78 -4.08
N VAL A 196 -1.61 -12.03 -2.79
CA VAL A 196 -2.64 -11.34 -2.00
C VAL A 196 -2.50 -9.81 -2.02
N GLY A 197 -1.28 -9.27 -2.11
CA GLY A 197 -1.05 -7.83 -2.16
C GLY A 197 -1.60 -7.17 -3.43
N ASP A 198 -1.31 -7.78 -4.57
CA ASP A 198 -1.80 -7.37 -5.88
C ASP A 198 -3.32 -7.47 -5.97
N VAL A 199 -3.90 -8.58 -5.48
CA VAL A 199 -5.35 -8.77 -5.43
C VAL A 199 -6.01 -7.74 -4.51
N ALA A 200 -5.41 -7.47 -3.35
CA ALA A 200 -5.90 -6.46 -2.39
C ALA A 200 -5.93 -5.05 -3.00
N ARG A 201 -4.83 -4.62 -3.63
CA ARG A 201 -4.74 -3.30 -4.28
C ARG A 201 -5.70 -3.20 -5.46
N TYR A 202 -5.79 -4.24 -6.29
CA TYR A 202 -6.74 -4.29 -7.40
C TYR A 202 -8.18 -4.12 -6.91
N LEU A 203 -8.59 -4.92 -5.92
CA LEU A 203 -9.94 -4.87 -5.38
C LEU A 203 -10.23 -3.51 -4.73
N PHE A 204 -9.25 -2.97 -3.98
CA PHE A 204 -9.36 -1.65 -3.36
C PHE A 204 -9.59 -0.53 -4.38
N ALA A 205 -8.81 -0.53 -5.47
CA ALA A 205 -8.89 0.49 -6.51
C ALA A 205 -10.17 0.38 -7.36
N THR A 206 -10.62 -0.84 -7.66
CA THR A 206 -11.74 -1.07 -8.59
C THR A 206 -13.12 -1.09 -7.93
N SER A 207 -13.19 -1.47 -6.65
CA SER A 207 -14.47 -1.73 -5.97
C SER A 207 -14.91 -0.61 -5.02
N ARG A 208 -14.34 0.60 -5.15
CA ARG A 208 -14.66 1.76 -4.31
C ARG A 208 -14.59 1.44 -2.80
N LEU A 209 -13.59 0.65 -2.39
CA LEU A 209 -13.43 0.25 -0.99
C LEU A 209 -12.84 1.35 -0.10
N PHE A 210 -12.46 2.46 -0.70
CA PHE A 210 -12.02 3.65 0.00
C PHE A 210 -13.08 4.11 1.01
N HIS A 211 -12.68 4.26 2.26
CA HIS A 211 -13.56 4.72 3.33
C HIS A 211 -13.25 6.15 3.75
N LYS A 212 -12.00 6.39 4.17
CA LYS A 212 -11.52 7.67 4.70
C LYS A 212 -10.01 7.64 4.61
N GLN A 213 -9.42 8.73 4.12
CA GLN A 213 -7.97 8.88 4.11
C GLN A 213 -7.47 8.88 5.57
N ARG A 214 -6.71 7.83 5.92
CA ARG A 214 -6.05 7.66 7.22
C ARG A 214 -4.54 7.61 7.08
N TYR A 215 -4.05 7.32 5.88
CA TYR A 215 -2.66 7.21 5.51
C TYR A 215 -2.46 7.70 4.05
N PRO A 216 -1.37 8.40 3.73
CA PRO A 216 -0.28 8.84 4.62
C PRO A 216 -0.72 9.98 5.53
N ARG A 217 -0.04 10.11 6.66
CA ARG A 217 -0.14 11.30 7.53
C ARG A 217 1.20 12.01 7.49
N ILE A 218 1.17 13.31 7.24
CA ILE A 218 2.33 14.19 7.42
C ILE A 218 2.02 15.03 8.66
N GLY A 219 2.61 14.66 9.80
CA GLY A 219 2.19 15.17 11.11
C GLY A 219 0.72 14.84 11.41
N ASN A 220 -0.09 15.87 11.67
CA ASN A 220 -1.54 15.75 11.90
C ASN A 220 -2.38 15.90 10.62
N PHE A 221 -1.75 16.21 9.48
CA PHE A 221 -2.44 16.43 8.22
C PHE A 221 -2.57 15.15 7.41
N VAL A 222 -3.71 15.06 6.75
CA VAL A 222 -4.04 13.98 5.84
C VAL A 222 -3.87 14.53 4.43
N VAL A 223 -2.93 13.98 3.66
CA VAL A 223 -2.64 14.46 2.30
C VAL A 223 -3.79 14.02 1.35
N PRO A 224 -4.54 14.96 0.75
CA PRO A 224 -5.51 14.66 -0.29
C PRO A 224 -4.79 14.41 -1.61
N GLY A 225 -5.18 13.37 -2.35
CA GLY A 225 -4.59 13.06 -3.64
C GLY A 225 -4.54 11.56 -3.90
N GLY A 226 -4.74 11.16 -5.15
CA GLY A 226 -4.71 9.77 -5.58
C GLY A 226 -3.35 9.11 -5.30
N SER A 227 -3.33 7.78 -5.27
CA SER A 227 -2.13 6.97 -5.08
C SER A 227 -0.96 7.36 -5.99
N ILE A 228 -1.24 7.88 -7.19
CA ILE A 228 -0.24 8.32 -8.17
C ILE A 228 0.55 9.54 -7.67
N GLY A 229 -0.13 10.59 -7.20
CA GLY A 229 0.55 11.80 -6.72
C GLY A 229 1.43 11.52 -5.51
N LEU A 230 0.98 10.63 -4.62
CA LEU A 230 1.79 10.14 -3.51
C LEU A 230 3.01 9.34 -3.98
N GLY A 231 2.84 8.46 -4.98
CA GLY A 231 3.92 7.69 -5.57
C GLY A 231 5.01 8.59 -6.17
N VAL A 232 4.61 9.64 -6.89
CA VAL A 232 5.54 10.64 -7.47
C VAL A 232 6.27 11.41 -6.36
N ALA A 233 5.56 11.91 -5.34
CA ALA A 233 6.18 12.59 -4.22
C ALA A 233 7.19 11.70 -3.49
N ARG A 234 6.85 10.42 -3.28
CA ARG A 234 7.76 9.43 -2.67
C ARG A 234 8.95 9.12 -3.57
N PHE A 235 8.77 9.07 -4.88
CA PHE A 235 9.90 8.91 -5.80
C PHE A 235 10.93 10.04 -5.59
N PHE A 236 10.49 11.30 -5.66
CA PHE A 236 11.41 12.44 -5.50
C PHE A 236 12.01 12.56 -4.09
N TYR A 237 11.30 12.12 -3.05
CA TYR A 237 11.85 12.09 -1.70
C TYR A 237 12.85 10.94 -1.51
N TRP A 238 12.48 9.70 -1.84
CA TRP A 238 13.25 8.50 -1.49
C TRP A 238 14.39 8.21 -2.47
N TYR A 239 14.18 8.43 -3.77
CA TYR A 239 15.14 8.01 -4.80
C TYR A 239 16.50 8.72 -4.68
N PRO A 240 16.59 10.06 -4.54
CA PRO A 240 17.89 10.74 -4.42
C PRO A 240 18.66 10.33 -3.16
N GLN A 241 17.94 10.02 -2.08
CA GLN A 241 18.53 9.67 -0.78
C GLN A 241 19.06 8.22 -0.76
N LEU A 242 18.29 7.26 -1.28
CA LEU A 242 18.58 5.84 -1.11
C LEU A 242 19.20 5.17 -2.34
N ALA A 243 18.95 5.66 -3.56
CA ALA A 243 19.49 5.03 -4.77
C ALA A 243 21.03 4.98 -4.79
N PRO A 244 21.76 6.05 -4.39
CA PRO A 244 23.22 6.00 -4.32
C PRO A 244 23.73 4.96 -3.31
N LEU A 245 23.06 4.84 -2.16
CA LEU A 245 23.39 3.86 -1.12
C LEU A 245 23.16 2.43 -1.60
N VAL A 246 22.05 2.18 -2.30
CA VAL A 246 21.77 0.87 -2.91
C VAL A 246 22.82 0.51 -3.96
N ARG A 247 23.23 1.47 -4.80
CA ARG A 247 24.30 1.25 -5.77
C ARG A 247 25.61 0.88 -5.08
N ALA A 248 25.99 1.63 -4.04
CA ALA A 248 27.24 1.42 -3.31
C ALA A 248 27.28 0.07 -2.57
N ARG A 249 26.17 -0.33 -1.93
CA ARG A 249 26.13 -1.53 -1.08
C ARG A 249 25.74 -2.81 -1.81
N PHE A 250 24.91 -2.73 -2.85
CA PHE A 250 24.35 -3.90 -3.53
C PHE A 250 24.65 -3.95 -5.04
N GLY A 251 25.38 -2.97 -5.59
CA GLY A 251 25.80 -2.96 -6.99
C GLY A 251 24.69 -2.72 -8.02
N ARG A 252 23.44 -2.45 -7.59
CA ARG A 252 22.33 -2.14 -8.51
C ARG A 252 22.46 -0.71 -9.02
N GLY A 253 22.80 -0.53 -10.29
CA GLY A 253 22.97 0.80 -10.90
C GLY A 253 21.72 1.68 -10.83
N LEU A 254 21.89 3.01 -10.80
CA LEU A 254 20.80 3.98 -10.63
C LEU A 254 19.70 3.81 -11.69
N PHE A 255 20.08 3.73 -12.97
CA PHE A 255 19.11 3.53 -14.05
C PHE A 255 18.35 2.21 -13.91
N ALA A 256 19.03 1.13 -13.49
CA ALA A 256 18.38 -0.15 -13.24
C ALA A 256 17.35 -0.04 -12.10
N GLN A 257 17.66 0.72 -11.04
CA GLN A 257 16.70 1.00 -9.96
C GLN A 257 15.50 1.84 -10.44
N PHE A 258 15.73 2.83 -11.29
CA PHE A 258 14.65 3.60 -11.91
C PHE A 258 13.71 2.71 -12.73
N ILE A 259 14.28 1.82 -13.56
CA ILE A 259 13.52 0.83 -14.32
C ILE A 259 12.74 -0.10 -13.38
N ASP A 260 13.34 -0.56 -12.29
CA ASP A 260 12.67 -1.39 -11.30
C ASP A 260 11.48 -0.67 -10.65
N LEU A 261 11.64 0.62 -10.29
CA LEU A 261 10.58 1.46 -9.73
C LEU A 261 9.41 1.65 -10.70
N CYS A 262 9.70 1.89 -11.98
CA CYS A 262 8.67 1.95 -13.01
C CYS A 262 7.96 0.60 -13.16
N ALA A 263 8.70 -0.49 -13.20
CA ALA A 263 8.19 -1.85 -13.36
C ALA A 263 7.26 -2.25 -12.20
N ILE A 264 7.70 -2.09 -10.95
CA ILE A 264 6.88 -2.45 -9.78
C ILE A 264 5.71 -1.47 -9.59
N GLY A 265 5.89 -0.19 -9.92
CA GLY A 265 4.83 0.81 -9.83
C GLY A 265 3.71 0.51 -10.81
N PHE A 266 4.06 0.16 -12.05
CA PHE A 266 3.08 -0.19 -13.07
C PHE A 266 2.44 -1.56 -12.83
N ARG A 267 3.23 -2.58 -12.49
CA ARG A 267 2.77 -3.96 -12.37
C ARG A 267 2.03 -4.21 -11.06
N HIS A 268 2.58 -3.71 -9.95
CA HIS A 268 2.12 -4.02 -8.60
C HIS A 268 1.48 -2.82 -7.90
N GLY A 269 1.69 -1.59 -8.36
CA GLY A 269 1.22 -0.39 -7.65
C GLY A 269 2.02 -0.10 -6.38
N LEU A 270 3.28 -0.57 -6.32
CA LEU A 270 4.22 -0.30 -5.23
C LEU A 270 5.04 0.96 -5.55
N ASP A 271 5.36 1.74 -4.52
CA ASP A 271 6.10 2.99 -4.68
C ASP A 271 7.55 2.90 -4.20
N ALA A 272 8.26 4.02 -4.24
CA ALA A 272 9.67 4.10 -3.84
C ALA A 272 9.89 3.74 -2.36
N GLN A 273 8.94 4.04 -1.47
CA GLN A 273 9.05 3.63 -0.08
C GLN A 273 9.04 2.09 0.04
N ALA A 274 8.07 1.44 -0.61
CA ALA A 274 8.02 -0.02 -0.65
C ALA A 274 9.27 -0.62 -1.29
N TYR A 275 9.75 -0.03 -2.38
CA TYR A 275 10.94 -0.48 -3.10
C TYR A 275 12.18 -0.59 -2.21
N TYR A 276 12.49 0.47 -1.47
CA TYR A 276 13.67 0.51 -0.62
C TYR A 276 13.46 -0.23 0.71
N MET A 277 12.34 0.01 1.38
CA MET A 277 12.10 -0.57 2.72
C MET A 277 11.83 -2.08 2.70
N LEU A 278 11.38 -2.63 1.57
CA LEU A 278 11.17 -4.08 1.39
C LEU A 278 12.25 -4.73 0.52
N GLN A 279 13.34 -4.00 0.24
CA GLN A 279 14.51 -4.47 -0.50
C GLN A 279 14.19 -5.01 -1.90
N LEU A 280 13.20 -4.43 -2.59
CA LEU A 280 12.77 -4.87 -3.93
C LEU A 280 13.78 -4.51 -5.04
N TYR A 281 14.90 -3.86 -4.71
CA TYR A 281 16.06 -3.75 -5.59
C TYR A 281 16.82 -5.07 -5.73
N GLN A 282 16.60 -6.03 -4.83
CA GLN A 282 17.19 -7.37 -4.88
C GLN A 282 16.29 -8.35 -5.65
N PRO A 283 16.84 -9.27 -6.45
CA PRO A 283 16.05 -10.21 -7.26
C PRO A 283 15.05 -11.05 -6.46
N GLY A 284 15.46 -11.56 -5.28
CA GLY A 284 14.63 -12.42 -4.42
C GLY A 284 13.33 -11.73 -3.99
N PRO A 285 13.37 -10.68 -3.14
CA PRO A 285 12.19 -9.91 -2.75
C PRO A 285 11.39 -9.38 -3.95
N ARG A 286 12.06 -8.90 -5.00
CA ARG A 286 11.40 -8.36 -6.20
C ARG A 286 10.54 -9.39 -6.93
N SER A 287 10.99 -10.64 -7.02
CA SER A 287 10.23 -11.72 -7.65
C SER A 287 8.91 -12.02 -6.93
N ARG A 288 8.81 -11.63 -5.65
CA ARG A 288 7.65 -11.83 -4.77
C ARG A 288 6.88 -10.54 -4.49
N ALA A 289 7.07 -9.53 -5.34
CA ALA A 289 6.47 -8.20 -5.20
C ALA A 289 4.93 -8.23 -5.09
N SER A 290 4.26 -9.19 -5.76
CA SER A 290 2.80 -9.34 -5.76
C SER A 290 2.23 -9.69 -4.37
N GLY A 291 3.04 -10.32 -3.51
CA GLY A 291 2.62 -10.72 -2.16
C GLY A 291 2.73 -9.61 -1.12
N PHE A 292 3.44 -8.53 -1.41
CA PHE A 292 3.59 -7.43 -0.45
C PHE A 292 2.31 -6.60 -0.39
N MET A 293 1.85 -6.27 0.81
CA MET A 293 0.74 -5.34 1.06
C MET A 293 1.26 -3.99 1.53
N THR A 294 0.50 -2.91 1.33
CA THR A 294 0.85 -1.59 1.83
C THR A 294 -0.18 -1.03 2.80
N ARG A 295 0.26 -0.08 3.63
CA ARG A 295 -0.63 0.73 4.47
C ARG A 295 -1.70 1.49 3.68
N TYR A 296 -1.50 1.78 2.39
CA TYR A 296 -2.44 2.59 1.62
C TYR A 296 -3.81 1.90 1.50
N GLU A 297 -3.88 0.69 0.96
CA GLU A 297 -5.13 -0.06 0.83
C GLU A 297 -5.69 -0.51 2.19
N THR A 298 -4.82 -0.97 3.10
CA THR A 298 -5.23 -1.55 4.39
C THR A 298 -5.81 -0.49 5.33
N LYS A 299 -5.16 0.66 5.49
CA LYS A 299 -5.57 1.72 6.44
C LYS A 299 -6.68 2.61 5.87
N ASN A 300 -6.75 2.81 4.55
CA ASN A 300 -7.74 3.73 3.94
C ASN A 300 -9.11 3.08 3.70
N GLY A 301 -9.24 1.76 3.80
CA GLY A 301 -10.56 1.14 3.75
C GLY A 301 -10.62 -0.39 3.78
N LEU A 302 -9.66 -1.10 3.18
CA LEU A 302 -9.78 -2.54 2.96
C LEU A 302 -10.08 -3.33 4.24
N PHE A 303 -9.26 -3.18 5.29
CA PHE A 303 -9.49 -3.87 6.57
C PHE A 303 -10.81 -3.47 7.22
N LYS A 304 -11.24 -2.21 7.03
CA LYS A 304 -12.53 -1.76 7.54
C LYS A 304 -13.70 -2.42 6.82
N VAL A 305 -13.60 -2.63 5.52
CA VAL A 305 -14.63 -3.32 4.74
C VAL A 305 -14.65 -4.81 5.08
N LEU A 306 -13.49 -5.45 5.21
CA LEU A 306 -13.38 -6.85 5.62
C LEU A 306 -14.03 -7.07 7.00
N ASN A 307 -13.67 -6.26 8.00
CA ASN A 307 -14.28 -6.34 9.33
C ASN A 307 -15.81 -6.12 9.34
N ARG A 308 -16.38 -5.42 8.34
CA ARG A 308 -17.84 -5.25 8.22
C ARG A 308 -18.55 -6.50 7.72
N GLN A 309 -17.84 -7.37 7.01
CA GLN A 309 -18.43 -8.60 6.48
C GLN A 309 -18.53 -9.69 7.56
N LEU A 310 -17.76 -9.57 8.64
CA LEU A 310 -17.79 -10.48 9.77
C LEU A 310 -19.11 -10.39 10.56
N LEU A 311 -19.37 -11.44 11.34
CA LEU A 311 -20.47 -11.49 12.28
C LEU A 311 -20.26 -10.43 13.37
N LYS A 312 -21.35 -9.82 13.81
CA LYS A 312 -21.35 -8.87 14.93
C LYS A 312 -22.26 -9.41 15.99
N TYR A 313 -21.70 -9.70 17.15
CA TYR A 313 -22.45 -10.01 18.35
C TYR A 313 -22.34 -8.79 19.27
N GLY A 314 -23.45 -8.05 19.44
CA GLY A 314 -23.53 -6.90 20.34
C GLY A 314 -22.68 -5.68 19.93
N LYS A 315 -22.18 -4.96 20.94
CA LYS A 315 -21.35 -3.75 20.76
C LYS A 315 -19.97 -4.15 20.22
N ARG A 316 -19.41 -3.28 19.38
CA ARG A 316 -18.10 -3.47 18.75
C ARG A 316 -17.01 -3.62 19.82
N THR A 317 -16.14 -4.63 19.71
CA THR A 317 -15.06 -4.84 20.70
C THR A 317 -14.18 -3.59 20.80
N PRO A 318 -13.99 -3.04 22.02
CA PRO A 318 -13.41 -1.73 22.24
C PRO A 318 -11.87 -1.75 22.28
N LEU A 319 -11.22 -2.37 21.28
CA LEU A 319 -9.76 -2.50 21.22
C LEU A 319 -8.99 -1.15 21.34
N GLY A 320 -9.61 -0.03 20.98
CA GLY A 320 -8.99 1.29 21.05
C GLY A 320 -9.18 2.04 22.37
N ASP A 321 -9.98 1.50 23.29
CA ASP A 321 -10.27 2.07 24.60
C ASP A 321 -9.61 1.21 25.67
N LYS A 322 -8.61 1.75 26.37
CA LYS A 322 -7.79 0.95 27.29
C LYS A 322 -8.57 0.47 28.52
N HIS A 323 -9.53 1.26 29.01
CA HIS A 323 -10.32 0.89 30.18
C HIS A 323 -11.34 -0.18 29.81
N ALA A 324 -12.06 0.01 28.70
CA ALA A 324 -13.01 -0.99 28.22
C ALA A 324 -12.32 -2.30 27.78
N MET A 325 -11.09 -2.22 27.26
CA MET A 325 -10.27 -3.39 26.97
C MET A 325 -9.91 -4.17 28.24
N GLN A 326 -9.59 -3.48 29.33
CA GLN A 326 -9.30 -4.14 30.59
C GLN A 326 -10.52 -4.85 31.14
N GLN A 327 -11.67 -4.19 31.18
CA GLN A 327 -12.93 -4.82 31.61
C GLN A 327 -13.27 -6.04 30.75
N PHE A 328 -13.02 -5.95 29.45
CA PHE A 328 -13.19 -7.06 28.51
C PHE A 328 -12.25 -8.24 28.83
N CYS A 329 -10.98 -7.98 29.11
CA CYS A 329 -10.03 -9.03 29.48
C CYS A 329 -10.39 -9.67 30.83
N GLU A 330 -10.74 -8.87 31.84
CA GLU A 330 -11.16 -9.36 33.16
C GLU A 330 -12.41 -10.25 33.06
N ALA A 331 -13.42 -9.85 32.27
CA ALA A 331 -14.65 -10.61 32.10
C ALA A 331 -14.48 -11.95 31.36
N HIS A 332 -13.32 -12.18 30.73
CA HIS A 332 -13.01 -13.38 29.95
C HIS A 332 -11.76 -14.10 30.46
N ASP A 333 -11.30 -13.80 31.68
CA ASP A 333 -10.13 -14.40 32.32
C ASP A 333 -8.86 -14.33 31.44
N ILE A 334 -8.71 -13.23 30.70
CA ILE A 334 -7.53 -12.96 29.85
C ILE A 334 -6.50 -12.20 30.68
N PRO A 335 -5.26 -12.73 30.86
CA PRO A 335 -4.20 -12.02 31.57
C PRO A 335 -3.90 -10.66 30.92
N ILE A 336 -4.11 -9.59 31.68
CA ILE A 336 -3.85 -8.20 31.29
C ILE A 336 -3.16 -7.48 32.43
N VAL A 337 -2.35 -6.46 32.11
CA VAL A 337 -1.81 -5.55 33.11
C VAL A 337 -2.94 -4.96 33.98
N PRO A 338 -2.89 -5.11 35.32
CA PRO A 338 -3.96 -4.64 36.18
C PRO A 338 -3.96 -3.11 36.27
N THR A 339 -5.14 -2.51 36.34
CA THR A 339 -5.27 -1.10 36.74
C THR A 339 -5.58 -1.03 38.22
N LEU A 340 -4.71 -0.32 38.95
CA LEU A 340 -4.80 -0.12 40.39
C LEU A 340 -5.74 1.04 40.71
N VAL A 341 -5.71 2.10 39.89
CA VAL A 341 -6.61 3.25 39.99
C VAL A 341 -7.07 3.66 38.60
N TYR A 342 -8.37 3.78 38.42
CA TYR A 342 -8.96 4.48 37.28
C TYR A 342 -9.41 5.86 37.75
N ALA A 343 -9.13 6.91 36.98
CA ALA A 343 -9.49 8.28 37.34
C ALA A 343 -10.15 8.99 36.18
N ALA A 344 -11.29 9.63 36.41
CA ALA A 344 -12.01 10.43 35.41
C ALA A 344 -12.73 11.60 36.08
N ASP A 345 -12.67 12.78 35.47
CA ASP A 345 -13.38 13.99 35.91
C ASP A 345 -13.10 14.37 37.38
N GLY A 346 -11.90 14.07 37.89
CA GLY A 346 -11.52 14.32 39.28
C GLY A 346 -11.94 13.24 40.27
N VAL A 347 -12.63 12.18 39.81
CA VAL A 347 -13.09 11.07 40.63
C VAL A 347 -12.14 9.89 40.49
N LEU A 348 -11.76 9.29 41.61
CA LEU A 348 -10.87 8.13 41.68
C LEU A 348 -11.67 6.86 41.97
N ASP A 349 -11.52 5.86 41.11
CA ASP A 349 -11.94 4.47 41.31
C ASP A 349 -10.70 3.64 41.66
N ILE A 350 -10.48 3.45 42.97
CA ILE A 350 -9.36 2.67 43.50
C ILE A 350 -9.79 1.20 43.52
N ARG A 351 -9.21 0.41 42.61
CA ARG A 351 -9.55 -1.00 42.40
C ARG A 351 -8.98 -1.91 43.49
N ASP A 352 -7.79 -1.57 43.99
CA ASP A 352 -7.15 -2.27 45.10
C ASP A 352 -6.97 -1.32 46.29
N VAL A 353 -7.80 -1.53 47.32
CA VAL A 353 -7.92 -0.64 48.47
C VAL A 353 -6.81 -0.88 49.50
N ARG A 354 -5.97 -1.91 49.33
CA ARG A 354 -4.91 -2.23 50.28
C ARG A 354 -3.88 -1.09 50.35
N PRO A 355 -3.40 -0.70 51.55
CA PRO A 355 -2.47 0.43 51.70
C PRO A 355 -1.17 0.27 50.90
N ASP A 356 -0.70 -0.96 50.75
CA ASP A 356 0.52 -1.37 50.06
C ASP A 356 0.31 -1.68 48.57
N ALA A 357 -0.94 -1.69 48.08
CA ALA A 357 -1.23 -1.97 46.66
C ALA A 357 -0.51 -0.99 45.72
N LEU A 358 -0.41 0.27 46.13
CA LEU A 358 0.27 1.33 45.38
C LEU A 358 1.75 1.50 45.76
N ALA A 359 2.24 0.85 46.82
CA ALA A 359 3.61 0.98 47.33
C ALA A 359 4.65 0.28 46.42
N ARG A 360 4.73 0.75 45.18
CA ARG A 360 5.54 0.22 44.08
C ARG A 360 5.68 1.30 43.01
N ASP A 361 6.58 1.07 42.06
CA ASP A 361 6.66 1.92 40.88
C ASP A 361 5.37 1.84 40.05
N LEU A 362 4.91 2.99 39.56
CA LEU A 362 3.66 3.12 38.84
C LEU A 362 3.90 3.67 37.42
N PHE A 363 2.98 3.30 36.53
CA PHE A 363 2.88 3.82 35.19
C PHE A 363 1.49 4.43 35.00
N VAL A 364 1.43 5.73 34.81
CA VAL A 364 0.19 6.47 34.59
C VAL A 364 0.01 6.71 33.10
N LYS A 365 -1.15 6.35 32.54
CA LYS A 365 -1.42 6.52 31.11
C LYS A 365 -2.85 7.02 30.83
N PRO A 366 -3.05 7.87 29.81
CA PRO A 366 -4.38 8.28 29.39
C PRO A 366 -5.18 7.15 28.72
N GLN A 367 -6.50 7.12 28.97
CA GLN A 367 -7.41 6.13 28.41
C GLN A 367 -7.38 6.12 26.88
N GLN A 368 -7.52 7.29 26.24
CA GLN A 368 -7.67 7.42 24.79
C GLN A 368 -6.56 8.24 24.11
N LEU A 369 -5.30 7.87 24.32
CA LEU A 369 -4.15 8.39 23.55
C LEU A 369 -3.27 7.29 22.96
N LYS A 370 -2.52 7.63 21.90
CA LYS A 370 -1.62 6.73 21.17
C LYS A 370 -0.16 7.14 21.33
N GLY A 371 0.74 6.16 21.27
CA GLY A 371 2.19 6.40 21.16
C GLY A 371 2.79 7.07 22.40
N ALA A 372 2.40 6.61 23.59
CA ALA A 372 2.88 7.08 24.90
C ALA A 372 2.69 8.58 25.21
N ARG A 373 1.94 9.33 24.41
CA ARG A 373 1.65 10.74 24.75
C ARG A 373 0.89 10.83 26.08
N GLY A 374 1.39 11.69 26.98
CA GLY A 374 0.79 11.97 28.27
C GLY A 374 0.97 10.86 29.31
N THR A 375 1.82 9.87 29.05
CA THR A 375 2.22 8.87 30.04
C THR A 375 3.24 9.44 31.02
N GLU A 376 3.29 8.88 32.22
CA GLU A 376 4.17 9.32 33.28
C GLU A 376 4.65 8.11 34.09
N LEU A 377 5.96 8.03 34.33
CA LEU A 377 6.56 7.05 35.21
C LEU A 377 6.73 7.64 36.62
N VAL A 378 6.25 6.92 37.62
CA VAL A 378 6.35 7.33 39.03
C VAL A 378 7.14 6.28 39.79
N ARG A 379 8.25 6.68 40.42
CA ARG A 379 9.12 5.79 41.19
C ARG A 379 8.69 5.75 42.65
N PHE A 380 8.70 4.59 43.29
CA PHE A 380 8.44 4.49 44.73
C PHE A 380 9.74 4.27 45.50
N VAL A 381 10.15 5.27 46.29
CA VAL A 381 11.44 5.31 46.99
C VAL A 381 11.20 5.79 48.43
N ASP A 382 11.65 5.00 49.42
CA ASP A 382 11.58 5.32 50.85
C ASP A 382 10.18 5.78 51.33
N GLY A 383 9.11 5.18 50.79
CA GLY A 383 7.73 5.52 51.16
C GLY A 383 7.11 6.68 50.38
N TYR A 384 7.85 7.29 49.45
CA TYR A 384 7.40 8.42 48.62
C TYR A 384 7.34 8.07 47.14
N TYR A 385 6.45 8.76 46.43
CA TYR A 385 6.32 8.71 44.98
C TYR A 385 7.12 9.84 44.35
N VAL A 386 8.13 9.50 43.57
CA VAL A 386 9.01 10.43 42.88
C VAL A 386 8.59 10.52 41.41
N MET A 387 8.21 11.71 40.99
CA MET A 387 7.76 12.03 39.63
C MET A 387 8.97 12.23 38.70
N GLU A 388 8.74 12.31 37.39
CA GLU A 388 9.81 12.51 36.39
C GLU A 388 10.55 13.85 36.56
N ASP A 389 9.86 14.88 37.08
CA ASP A 389 10.45 16.20 37.40
C ASP A 389 11.20 16.23 38.75
N GLY A 390 11.24 15.10 39.46
CA GLY A 390 11.87 14.96 40.78
C GLY A 390 10.97 15.33 41.96
N ALA A 391 9.72 15.76 41.73
CA ALA A 391 8.78 16.03 42.81
C ALA A 391 8.52 14.78 43.65
N ARG A 392 8.57 14.92 44.99
CA ARG A 392 8.30 13.84 45.95
C ARG A 392 6.92 14.02 46.54
N LEU A 393 6.05 13.03 46.32
CA LEU A 393 4.66 13.04 46.75
C LEU A 393 4.41 11.91 47.77
N SER A 394 3.63 12.20 48.80
CA SER A 394 2.96 11.18 49.61
C SER A 394 1.87 10.46 48.80
N ARG A 395 1.31 9.37 49.33
CA ARG A 395 0.17 8.67 48.70
C ARG A 395 -1.02 9.60 48.47
N ALA A 396 -1.33 10.48 49.42
CA ALA A 396 -2.46 11.40 49.30
C ALA A 396 -2.21 12.43 48.19
N GLU A 397 -1.00 12.98 48.12
CA GLU A 397 -0.62 13.96 47.10
C GLU A 397 -0.55 13.35 45.69
N LEU A 398 -0.10 12.09 45.57
CA LEU A 398 -0.15 11.37 44.30
C LEU A 398 -1.60 11.19 43.82
N LEU A 399 -2.50 10.77 44.71
CA LEU A 399 -3.91 10.57 44.36
C LEU A 399 -4.59 11.90 43.99
N ASP A 400 -4.29 13.00 44.70
CA ASP A 400 -4.74 14.34 44.32
C ASP A 400 -4.21 14.76 42.95
N HIS A 401 -2.93 14.50 42.67
CA HIS A 401 -2.33 14.77 41.35
C HIS A 401 -3.05 14.01 40.23
N VAL A 402 -3.26 12.71 40.41
CA VAL A 402 -4.00 11.87 39.44
C VAL A 402 -5.44 12.38 39.26
N ALA A 403 -6.14 12.71 40.35
CA ALA A 403 -7.49 13.26 40.30
C ALA A 403 -7.52 14.57 39.50
N ARG A 404 -6.61 15.50 39.81
CA ARG A 404 -6.52 16.80 39.11
C ARG A 404 -6.29 16.63 37.62
N ARG A 405 -5.31 15.79 37.23
CA ARG A 405 -5.02 15.51 35.81
C ARG A 405 -6.18 14.80 35.11
N SER A 406 -6.93 13.96 35.83
CA SER A 406 -8.07 13.24 35.25
C SER A 406 -9.22 14.14 34.77
N ARG A 407 -9.24 15.42 35.18
CA ARG A 407 -10.19 16.43 34.68
C ARG A 407 -9.95 16.82 33.23
N GLU A 408 -8.73 16.64 32.71
CA GLU A 408 -8.40 16.92 31.31
C GLU A 408 -8.62 15.68 30.42
N ALA A 409 -8.23 14.51 30.94
CA ALA A 409 -8.43 13.23 30.28
C ALA A 409 -8.41 12.09 31.30
N ALA A 410 -9.31 11.13 31.16
CA ALA A 410 -9.33 9.94 32.02
C ALA A 410 -7.98 9.19 32.00
N LEU A 411 -7.56 8.71 33.17
CA LEU A 411 -6.26 8.10 33.42
C LEU A 411 -6.40 6.68 33.99
N LEU A 412 -5.41 5.84 33.67
CA LEU A 412 -5.21 4.54 34.26
C LEU A 412 -3.86 4.56 34.98
N VAL A 413 -3.86 4.18 36.25
CA VAL A 413 -2.65 3.96 37.06
C VAL A 413 -2.41 2.45 37.14
N GLN A 414 -1.27 2.02 36.64
CA GLN A 414 -0.88 0.61 36.53
C GLN A 414 0.45 0.38 37.25
N PRO A 415 0.76 -0.86 37.67
CA PRO A 415 2.12 -1.16 38.12
C PRO A 415 3.10 -0.92 36.96
N ARG A 416 4.28 -0.39 37.27
CA ARG A 416 5.40 -0.42 36.32
C ARG A 416 5.82 -1.88 36.13
N LEU A 417 5.58 -2.41 34.95
CA LEU A 417 6.07 -3.73 34.58
C LEU A 417 7.56 -3.65 34.22
N LEU A 418 8.32 -4.66 34.61
CA LEU A 418 9.70 -4.85 34.19
C LEU A 418 9.77 -5.94 33.11
N PRO A 419 10.64 -5.78 32.10
CA PRO A 419 10.88 -6.84 31.15
C PRO A 419 11.48 -8.06 31.87
N HIS A 420 11.17 -9.26 31.38
CA HIS A 420 11.85 -10.47 31.81
C HIS A 420 13.39 -10.32 31.65
N PRO A 421 14.23 -10.87 32.54
CA PRO A 421 15.69 -10.71 32.50
C PRO A 421 16.35 -11.02 31.14
N ALA A 422 15.82 -12.01 30.41
CA ALA A 422 16.23 -12.35 29.05
C ALA A 422 16.09 -11.21 28.02
N LEU A 423 15.23 -10.21 28.28
CA LEU A 423 14.98 -9.06 27.41
C LEU A 423 15.49 -7.74 28.00
N ALA A 424 15.81 -7.70 29.29
CA ALA A 424 16.15 -6.47 30.00
C ALA A 424 17.33 -5.71 29.37
N GLY A 425 18.32 -6.42 28.81
CA GLY A 425 19.45 -5.77 28.13
C GLY A 425 19.11 -5.08 26.80
N MET A 426 17.92 -5.31 26.23
CA MET A 426 17.50 -4.72 24.95
C MET A 426 16.75 -3.39 25.10
N VAL A 427 16.50 -2.94 26.34
CA VAL A 427 15.78 -1.71 26.67
C VAL A 427 16.52 -0.94 27.77
N GLY A 428 16.27 0.36 27.87
CA GLY A 428 16.81 1.19 28.96
C GLY A 428 15.86 1.19 30.16
N GLN A 429 14.81 1.98 30.05
CA GLN A 429 13.76 2.13 31.06
C GLN A 429 12.40 1.62 30.59
N SER A 430 12.21 1.45 29.28
CA SER A 430 10.94 1.05 28.69
C SER A 430 10.66 -0.45 28.81
N LEU A 431 9.43 -0.83 28.50
CA LEU A 431 9.00 -2.22 28.37
C LEU A 431 8.84 -2.54 26.88
N PRO A 432 9.58 -3.51 26.32
CA PRO A 432 9.48 -3.84 24.90
C PRO A 432 8.22 -4.67 24.64
N PRO A 433 7.23 -4.18 23.88
CA PRO A 433 6.04 -4.98 23.60
C PRO A 433 6.38 -6.08 22.58
N LEU A 434 5.90 -7.27 22.87
CA LEU A 434 5.81 -8.38 21.92
C LEU A 434 4.53 -8.22 21.11
N ARG A 435 4.66 -7.91 19.81
CA ARG A 435 3.54 -7.84 18.88
C ARG A 435 3.22 -9.24 18.36
N VAL A 436 2.05 -9.76 18.73
CA VAL A 436 1.47 -10.99 18.17
C VAL A 436 0.32 -10.63 17.24
N ILE A 437 0.40 -11.03 15.97
CA ILE A 437 -0.67 -10.76 14.99
C ILE A 437 -1.52 -12.01 14.82
N THR A 438 -2.82 -11.89 15.08
CA THR A 438 -3.79 -12.97 14.84
C THR A 438 -4.74 -12.63 13.70
N CYS A 439 -5.18 -13.66 12.97
CA CYS A 439 -6.16 -13.56 11.89
C CYS A 439 -7.19 -14.68 12.02
N LEU A 440 -8.47 -14.38 11.78
CA LEU A 440 -9.51 -15.41 11.74
C LEU A 440 -9.36 -16.27 10.48
N ASP A 441 -9.46 -17.58 10.64
CA ASP A 441 -9.51 -18.55 9.55
C ASP A 441 -10.92 -18.74 8.97
N GLU A 442 -11.09 -19.72 8.08
CA GLU A 442 -12.38 -20.00 7.44
C GLU A 442 -13.49 -20.40 8.41
N ARG A 443 -13.13 -20.91 9.59
CA ARG A 443 -14.04 -21.32 10.66
C ARG A 443 -14.23 -20.23 11.72
N ASP A 444 -13.73 -19.03 11.44
CA ASP A 444 -13.67 -17.90 12.38
C ASP A 444 -12.84 -18.21 13.64
N GLU A 445 -11.89 -19.14 13.56
CA GLU A 445 -10.93 -19.43 14.63
C GLU A 445 -9.67 -18.58 14.49
N PRO A 446 -9.13 -18.01 15.58
CA PRO A 446 -7.96 -17.14 15.51
C PRO A 446 -6.65 -17.92 15.37
N VAL A 447 -5.92 -17.60 14.31
CA VAL A 447 -4.60 -18.15 13.99
C VAL A 447 -3.53 -17.09 14.25
N VAL A 448 -2.46 -17.46 14.94
CA VAL A 448 -1.27 -16.59 15.09
C VAL A 448 -0.49 -16.62 13.78
N THR A 449 -0.21 -15.44 13.22
CA THR A 449 0.42 -15.31 11.90
C THR A 449 1.80 -14.69 11.93
N HIS A 450 2.08 -13.83 12.91
CA HIS A 450 3.36 -13.16 13.08
C HIS A 450 3.64 -12.92 14.55
N GLY A 451 4.91 -13.01 14.93
CA GLY A 451 5.45 -12.48 16.17
C GLY A 451 6.56 -11.48 15.87
N MET A 452 6.63 -10.39 16.64
CA MET A 452 7.67 -9.37 16.49
C MET A 452 7.96 -8.72 17.84
N LEU A 453 9.20 -8.81 18.32
CA LEU A 453 9.65 -8.01 19.45
C LEU A 453 9.86 -6.57 18.98
N ARG A 454 9.35 -5.59 19.72
CA ARG A 454 9.46 -4.16 19.36
C ARG A 454 10.19 -3.42 20.47
N VAL A 455 11.16 -2.61 20.08
CA VAL A 455 11.84 -1.66 20.97
C VAL A 455 11.56 -0.27 20.45
N LEU A 456 10.80 0.51 21.23
CA LEU A 456 10.39 1.86 20.85
C LEU A 456 11.46 2.84 21.34
N CYS A 457 12.57 2.98 20.59
CA CYS A 457 13.71 3.84 20.98
C CYS A 457 13.30 5.27 21.33
N LYS A 458 12.31 5.82 20.64
CA LYS A 458 11.74 7.15 20.91
C LYS A 458 11.09 7.33 22.30
N LEU A 459 10.87 6.24 23.02
CA LEU A 459 10.31 6.24 24.38
C LEU A 459 11.39 6.06 25.45
N GLU A 460 12.64 5.86 25.05
CA GLU A 460 13.78 5.77 25.97
C GLU A 460 14.29 7.19 26.24
N PRO A 461 14.25 7.69 27.50
CA PRO A 461 14.63 9.07 27.82
C PRO A 461 16.07 9.41 27.41
N ASP A 462 16.97 8.42 27.56
CA ASP A 462 18.41 8.60 27.35
C ASP A 462 18.86 8.27 25.92
N TRP A 463 17.93 7.91 25.01
CA TRP A 463 18.29 7.54 23.63
C TRP A 463 17.91 8.67 22.67
N SER A 464 18.89 9.14 21.90
CA SER A 464 18.71 10.18 20.88
C SER A 464 18.20 9.63 19.53
N LEU A 465 17.33 8.61 19.57
CA LEU A 465 16.83 7.90 18.39
C LEU A 465 15.31 7.99 18.28
N ASP A 466 14.83 8.80 17.34
CA ASP A 466 13.42 8.77 16.95
C ASP A 466 13.20 7.64 15.93
N LEU A 467 13.15 6.38 16.36
CA LEU A 467 12.78 5.24 15.51
C LEU A 467 12.20 4.10 16.36
N GLU A 468 11.69 3.07 15.69
CA GLU A 468 11.32 1.80 16.29
C GLU A 468 12.19 0.67 15.72
N LEU A 469 12.75 -0.16 16.60
CA LEU A 469 13.43 -1.39 16.22
C LEU A 469 12.49 -2.57 16.36
N GLY A 470 12.59 -3.52 15.43
CA GLY A 470 11.77 -4.72 15.39
C GLY A 470 12.59 -5.95 15.05
N ALA A 471 12.34 -7.06 15.74
CA ALA A 471 12.96 -8.36 15.48
C ALA A 471 11.88 -9.43 15.26
N PRO A 472 12.01 -10.31 14.24
CA PRO A 472 11.01 -11.32 13.97
C PRO A 472 11.09 -12.40 15.04
N VAL A 473 9.94 -12.98 15.37
CA VAL A 473 9.86 -14.13 16.27
C VAL A 473 9.42 -15.34 15.47
N ASP A 474 10.21 -16.41 15.53
CA ASP A 474 9.82 -17.70 14.99
C ASP A 474 8.58 -18.22 15.74
N LEU A 475 7.52 -18.55 15.00
CA LEU A 475 6.23 -18.90 15.59
C LEU A 475 6.28 -20.23 16.36
N ALA A 476 7.10 -21.18 15.91
CA ALA A 476 7.18 -22.50 16.52
C ALA A 476 8.06 -22.46 17.79
N THR A 477 9.22 -21.81 17.71
CA THR A 477 10.25 -21.89 18.75
C THR A 477 10.30 -20.67 19.66
N GLY A 478 9.67 -19.55 19.31
CA GLY A 478 9.81 -18.28 20.02
C GLY A 478 11.21 -17.66 19.90
N ARG A 479 12.01 -18.08 18.92
CA ARG A 479 13.38 -17.59 18.72
C ARG A 479 13.33 -16.24 18.01
N ILE A 480 14.06 -15.26 18.55
CA ILE A 480 14.20 -13.92 17.97
C ILE A 480 15.25 -13.95 16.86
N GLY A 481 14.95 -13.34 15.72
CA GLY A 481 15.91 -13.12 14.62
C GLY A 481 16.69 -11.81 14.73
N GLU A 482 17.31 -11.37 13.63
CA GLU A 482 17.99 -10.08 13.58
C GLU A 482 16.99 -8.91 13.65
N MET A 483 17.38 -7.81 14.30
CA MET A 483 16.53 -6.61 14.35
C MET A 483 16.86 -5.58 13.29
N THR A 484 15.87 -4.79 12.89
CA THR A 484 16.00 -3.65 11.96
C THR A 484 15.08 -2.49 12.38
N GLY A 485 15.28 -1.30 11.82
CA GLY A 485 14.47 -0.11 12.07
C GLY A 485 13.31 0.09 11.09
N ASP A 486 12.34 0.92 11.49
CA ASP A 486 11.15 1.29 10.69
C ASP A 486 11.35 2.50 9.76
N LYS A 487 12.52 3.15 9.80
CA LYS A 487 12.84 4.39 9.08
C LYS A 487 13.93 4.24 8.00
N PRO A 488 14.05 5.19 7.04
CA PRO A 488 15.00 5.10 5.92
C PRO A 488 16.47 4.99 6.34
N GLU A 489 16.84 5.57 7.48
CA GLU A 489 18.22 5.57 7.99
C GLU A 489 18.69 4.15 8.32
N MET A 490 17.76 3.26 8.64
CA MET A 490 18.00 1.85 8.92
C MET A 490 17.60 0.94 7.75
N ALA A 491 17.30 1.50 6.56
CA ALA A 491 16.68 0.77 5.45
C ALA A 491 17.43 -0.51 5.03
N PHE A 492 18.74 -0.57 5.30
CA PHE A 492 19.62 -1.65 4.84
C PHE A 492 20.26 -2.45 5.97
N ASP A 493 19.96 -2.14 7.24
CA ASP A 493 20.68 -2.71 8.37
C ASP A 493 19.86 -3.72 9.16
N TRP A 494 20.53 -4.84 9.46
CA TRP A 494 20.04 -5.88 10.35
C TRP A 494 21.13 -6.21 11.34
N HIS A 495 20.73 -6.29 12.60
CA HIS A 495 21.68 -6.44 13.69
C HIS A 495 21.34 -7.68 14.51
N ALA A 496 22.33 -8.56 14.66
CA ALA A 496 22.28 -9.66 15.61
C ALA A 496 22.41 -9.20 17.07
N ARG A 497 22.92 -7.97 17.28
CA ARG A 497 23.02 -7.28 18.57
C ARG A 497 22.26 -5.96 18.52
N HIS A 498 21.73 -5.51 19.64
CA HIS A 498 21.01 -4.25 19.72
C HIS A 498 21.95 -3.08 19.36
N PRO A 499 21.60 -2.20 18.41
CA PRO A 499 22.50 -1.17 17.90
C PRO A 499 22.87 -0.10 18.94
N VAL A 500 22.00 0.11 19.95
CA VAL A 500 22.28 1.03 21.08
C VAL A 500 22.98 0.34 22.24
N THR A 501 22.37 -0.69 22.85
CA THR A 501 22.87 -1.32 24.08
C THR A 501 23.95 -2.38 23.85
N GLY A 502 24.13 -2.86 22.62
CA GLY A 502 25.04 -3.97 22.29
C GLY A 502 24.54 -5.34 22.75
N ALA A 503 23.39 -5.46 23.40
CA ALA A 503 22.87 -6.73 23.90
C ALA A 503 22.62 -7.74 22.77
N PRO A 504 22.80 -9.06 23.00
CA PRO A 504 22.46 -10.07 22.01
C PRO A 504 20.96 -10.03 21.71
N VAL A 505 20.58 -10.12 20.43
CA VAL A 505 19.18 -10.13 19.98
C VAL A 505 18.88 -11.43 19.22
N SER A 506 19.63 -11.69 18.15
CA SER A 506 19.44 -12.87 17.33
C SER A 506 19.77 -14.14 18.13
N GLY A 507 18.89 -15.13 18.06
CA GLY A 507 19.02 -16.42 18.75
C GLY A 507 18.44 -16.46 20.16
N VAL A 508 18.07 -15.31 20.76
CA VAL A 508 17.41 -15.28 22.08
C VAL A 508 16.04 -15.98 21.97
N ILE A 509 15.75 -16.88 22.91
CA ILE A 509 14.44 -17.53 23.01
C ILE A 509 13.55 -16.68 23.91
N LEU A 510 12.37 -16.30 23.42
CA LEU A 510 11.38 -15.57 24.21
C LEU A 510 10.77 -16.47 25.29
N PRO A 511 10.97 -16.14 26.57
CA PRO A 511 10.22 -16.77 27.65
C PRO A 511 8.73 -16.54 27.46
N PHE A 512 7.91 -17.51 27.88
CA PHE A 512 6.45 -17.42 27.82
C PHE A 512 5.88 -17.15 26.41
N TRP A 513 6.62 -17.46 25.33
CA TRP A 513 6.14 -17.25 23.95
C TRP A 513 4.81 -17.97 23.65
N GLN A 514 4.70 -19.24 24.04
CA GLN A 514 3.48 -20.02 23.82
C GLN A 514 2.30 -19.51 24.65
N GLU A 515 2.57 -19.00 25.86
CA GLU A 515 1.59 -18.34 26.71
C GLU A 515 1.09 -17.05 26.06
N ALA A 516 1.99 -16.19 25.56
CA ALA A 516 1.63 -14.98 24.83
C ALA A 516 0.76 -15.29 23.59
N CYS A 517 1.09 -16.34 22.83
CA CYS A 517 0.25 -16.82 21.74
C CYS A 517 -1.13 -17.31 22.21
N ALA A 518 -1.21 -17.99 23.35
CA ALA A 518 -2.46 -18.46 23.93
C ALA A 518 -3.35 -17.29 24.37
N ILE A 519 -2.77 -16.28 25.04
CA ILE A 519 -3.46 -15.05 25.43
C ILE A 519 -4.01 -14.33 24.19
N ALA A 520 -3.20 -14.15 23.15
CA ALA A 520 -3.62 -13.51 21.90
C ALA A 520 -4.78 -14.24 21.21
N ARG A 521 -4.73 -15.58 21.14
CA ARG A 521 -5.84 -16.39 20.58
C ARG A 521 -7.08 -16.29 21.44
N ALA A 522 -6.96 -16.44 22.76
CA ALA A 522 -8.09 -16.34 23.69
C ALA A 522 -8.80 -14.98 23.55
N ALA A 523 -8.04 -13.88 23.55
CA ALA A 523 -8.58 -12.55 23.34
C ALA A 523 -9.26 -12.39 21.98
N HIS A 524 -8.69 -12.94 20.90
CA HIS A 524 -9.28 -12.83 19.57
C HIS A 524 -10.57 -13.65 19.41
N ARG A 525 -10.73 -14.80 20.08
CA ARG A 525 -12.01 -15.56 20.05
C ARG A 525 -13.18 -14.71 20.54
N HIS A 526 -12.93 -13.81 21.50
CA HIS A 526 -13.93 -12.87 22.02
C HIS A 526 -14.02 -11.56 21.21
N CYS A 527 -13.32 -11.47 20.07
CA CYS A 527 -13.35 -10.34 19.13
C CYS A 527 -13.74 -10.75 17.70
N PRO A 528 -14.86 -11.47 17.48
CA PRO A 528 -15.21 -12.02 16.16
C PRO A 528 -15.54 -10.94 15.11
N ASP A 529 -15.71 -9.67 15.52
CA ASP A 529 -15.95 -8.54 14.62
C ASP A 529 -14.66 -8.01 13.97
N ARG A 530 -13.50 -8.64 14.22
CA ARG A 530 -12.18 -8.23 13.76
C ARG A 530 -11.48 -9.38 13.04
N LEU A 531 -11.13 -9.15 11.77
CA LEU A 531 -10.44 -10.16 10.97
C LEU A 531 -9.00 -10.31 11.43
N VAL A 532 -8.27 -9.19 11.52
CA VAL A 532 -6.87 -9.14 11.90
C VAL A 532 -6.70 -8.22 13.11
N ILE A 533 -6.00 -8.70 14.14
CA ILE A 533 -5.66 -7.92 15.33
C ILE A 533 -4.16 -8.05 15.59
N GLY A 534 -3.52 -6.92 15.94
CA GLY A 534 -2.18 -6.93 16.51
C GLY A 534 -2.24 -6.75 18.03
N TRP A 535 -1.85 -7.76 18.79
CA TRP A 535 -1.80 -7.71 20.25
C TRP A 535 -0.41 -7.29 20.71
N ASP A 536 -0.32 -6.30 21.58
CA ASP A 536 0.92 -5.99 22.27
C ASP A 536 0.87 -6.65 23.66
N ILE A 537 1.85 -7.52 23.92
CA ILE A 537 1.95 -8.35 25.12
C ILE A 537 3.30 -8.07 25.78
N ALA A 538 3.33 -7.92 27.09
CA ALA A 538 4.54 -7.85 27.87
C ALA A 538 4.99 -9.26 28.27
N ILE A 539 6.30 -9.49 28.25
CA ILE A 539 6.93 -10.67 28.85
C ILE A 539 7.65 -10.19 30.11
N THR A 540 7.10 -10.52 31.28
CA THR A 540 7.65 -10.14 32.59
C THR A 540 8.33 -11.34 33.26
N PRO A 541 9.05 -11.17 34.38
CA PRO A 541 9.58 -12.31 35.14
C PRO A 541 8.50 -13.31 35.57
N GLU A 542 7.26 -12.86 35.80
CA GLU A 542 6.15 -13.65 36.32
C GLU A 542 5.28 -14.30 35.24
N GLY A 543 5.36 -13.86 33.98
CA GLY A 543 4.56 -14.42 32.89
C GLY A 543 4.26 -13.44 31.76
N ALA A 544 3.33 -13.81 30.88
CA ALA A 544 2.89 -12.95 29.78
C ALA A 544 1.63 -12.15 30.16
N LEU A 545 1.62 -10.85 29.89
CA LEU A 545 0.49 -9.97 30.20
C LEU A 545 0.09 -9.13 28.98
N MET A 546 -1.20 -9.13 28.63
CA MET A 546 -1.74 -8.25 27.60
C MET A 546 -1.53 -6.77 27.99
N LEU A 547 -1.11 -5.94 27.03
CA LEU A 547 -0.97 -4.49 27.20
C LEU A 547 -2.06 -3.72 26.44
N GLU A 548 -2.25 -4.06 25.16
CA GLU A 548 -3.24 -3.45 24.28
C GLU A 548 -3.56 -4.31 23.04
N GLY A 549 -4.70 -4.03 22.40
CA GLY A 549 -5.09 -4.66 21.13
C GLY A 549 -5.26 -3.64 20.02
N ASN A 550 -4.69 -3.92 18.85
CA ASN A 550 -4.68 -3.01 17.72
C ASN A 550 -5.60 -3.51 16.60
N SER A 551 -6.76 -2.85 16.47
CA SER A 551 -7.83 -3.14 15.48
C SER A 551 -7.44 -3.12 13.99
N TYR A 552 -6.32 -2.49 13.66
CA TYR A 552 -5.82 -2.37 12.30
C TYR A 552 -4.32 -2.63 12.39
N ALA A 553 -3.94 -3.91 12.45
CA ALA A 553 -2.54 -4.30 12.46
C ALA A 553 -1.76 -3.58 11.36
N ASP A 554 -0.52 -3.24 11.66
CA ASP A 554 0.38 -2.78 10.61
C ASP A 554 0.78 -3.94 9.69
N VAL A 555 0.99 -3.65 8.41
CA VAL A 555 1.49 -4.62 7.44
C VAL A 555 2.91 -4.29 6.99
N ASP A 556 3.35 -3.02 7.03
CA ASP A 556 4.65 -2.64 6.48
C ASP A 556 5.81 -3.18 7.35
N PHE A 557 5.80 -2.91 8.65
CA PHE A 557 6.93 -3.26 9.51
C PHE A 557 7.11 -4.77 9.71
N PRO A 558 6.05 -5.58 9.94
CA PRO A 558 6.18 -7.03 10.00
C PRO A 558 6.80 -7.63 8.73
N GLN A 559 6.39 -7.19 7.54
CA GLN A 559 6.95 -7.68 6.28
C GLN A 559 8.44 -7.37 6.14
N ARG A 560 8.86 -6.19 6.60
CA ARG A 560 10.27 -5.79 6.62
C ARG A 560 11.09 -6.62 7.61
N VAL A 561 10.61 -6.73 8.84
CA VAL A 561 11.30 -7.42 9.94
C VAL A 561 11.45 -8.91 9.64
N HIS A 562 10.42 -9.55 9.10
CA HIS A 562 10.46 -10.96 8.66
C HIS A 562 11.16 -11.15 7.30
N ARG A 563 11.48 -10.07 6.57
CA ARG A 563 11.93 -10.10 5.16
C ARG A 563 11.01 -10.97 4.28
N CYS A 564 9.71 -10.96 4.57
CA CYS A 564 8.72 -11.84 3.99
C CYS A 564 7.48 -11.05 3.58
N PRO A 565 7.00 -11.16 2.33
CA PRO A 565 5.71 -10.60 1.95
C PRO A 565 4.58 -11.29 2.72
N ILE A 566 3.44 -10.58 2.90
CA ILE A 566 2.26 -11.18 3.52
C ILE A 566 1.79 -12.43 2.76
N GLY A 567 1.84 -12.41 1.43
CA GLY A 567 1.41 -13.54 0.59
C GLY A 567 2.10 -14.87 0.90
N ASP A 568 3.36 -14.83 1.37
CA ASP A 568 4.15 -16.01 1.71
C ASP A 568 4.15 -16.31 3.22
N SER A 569 3.51 -15.45 4.01
CA SER A 569 3.36 -15.63 5.45
C SER A 569 2.11 -16.46 5.78
N PRO A 570 1.96 -16.96 7.02
CA PRO A 570 0.71 -17.59 7.45
C PRO A 570 -0.54 -16.69 7.33
N LEU A 571 -0.36 -15.36 7.25
CA LEU A 571 -1.47 -14.43 7.03
C LEU A 571 -1.98 -14.42 5.57
N GLY A 572 -1.13 -14.77 4.61
CA GLY A 572 -1.41 -14.70 3.18
C GLY A 572 -2.66 -15.47 2.77
N PRO A 573 -2.73 -16.79 3.02
CA PRO A 573 -3.89 -17.62 2.72
C PRO A 573 -5.19 -17.14 3.39
N LEU A 574 -5.09 -16.73 4.66
CA LEU A 574 -6.25 -16.28 5.45
C LEU A 574 -6.85 -14.98 4.87
N LEU A 575 -5.99 -14.00 4.55
CA LEU A 575 -6.42 -12.77 3.92
C LEU A 575 -6.91 -13.00 2.49
N PHE A 576 -6.22 -13.83 1.71
CA PHE A 576 -6.61 -14.14 0.34
C PHE A 576 -8.03 -14.70 0.28
N HIS A 577 -8.35 -15.67 1.13
CA HIS A 577 -9.69 -16.24 1.23
C HIS A 577 -10.74 -15.15 1.49
N ARG A 578 -10.51 -14.28 2.49
CA ARG A 578 -11.45 -13.22 2.86
C ARG A 578 -11.57 -12.12 1.80
N ILE A 579 -10.51 -11.85 1.04
CA ILE A 579 -10.53 -10.92 -0.09
C ILE A 579 -11.29 -11.51 -1.28
N ALA A 580 -11.14 -12.82 -1.54
CA ALA A 580 -11.91 -13.52 -2.58
C ALA A 580 -13.41 -13.53 -2.25
N ASP A 581 -13.81 -13.86 -1.02
CA ASP A 581 -15.22 -13.77 -0.60
C ASP A 581 -15.75 -12.32 -0.71
N LEU A 582 -14.93 -11.33 -0.37
CA LEU A 582 -15.30 -9.93 -0.52
C LEU A 582 -15.59 -9.57 -1.98
N GLU A 583 -14.76 -9.99 -2.92
CA GLU A 583 -15.00 -9.79 -4.35
C GLU A 583 -16.29 -10.47 -4.82
N ASP A 584 -16.54 -11.71 -4.39
CA ASP A 584 -17.77 -12.43 -4.73
C ASP A 584 -19.02 -11.74 -4.18
N ARG A 585 -18.95 -11.17 -2.98
CA ARG A 585 -20.03 -10.35 -2.42
C ARG A 585 -20.26 -9.07 -3.21
N ILE A 586 -19.20 -8.42 -3.68
CA ILE A 586 -19.29 -7.24 -4.54
C ILE A 586 -19.96 -7.62 -5.86
N ALA A 587 -19.54 -8.72 -6.48
CA ALA A 587 -20.11 -9.21 -7.73
C ALA A 587 -21.60 -9.57 -7.60
N ARG A 588 -22.01 -10.13 -6.45
CA ARG A 588 -23.41 -10.48 -6.14
C ARG A 588 -24.24 -9.32 -5.58
N GLY A 589 -23.64 -8.17 -5.28
CA GLY A 589 -24.32 -7.04 -4.66
C GLY A 589 -24.74 -7.26 -3.20
N THR A 590 -24.17 -8.26 -2.51
CA THR A 590 -24.51 -8.65 -1.13
C THR A 590 -23.57 -8.04 -0.08
N LEU A 591 -22.73 -7.09 -0.50
CA LEU A 591 -21.78 -6.41 0.37
C LEU A 591 -22.49 -5.61 1.47
N ARG A 592 -22.17 -5.87 2.74
CA ARG A 592 -22.67 -5.09 3.88
C ARG A 592 -22.07 -3.68 3.86
N ARG A 593 -22.90 -2.65 3.64
CA ARG A 593 -22.50 -1.22 3.61
C ARG A 593 -22.67 -0.55 4.98
N SER A 594 -22.05 0.62 5.17
CA SER A 594 -22.22 1.39 6.41
C SER A 594 -23.69 1.78 6.60
N GLY A 595 -24.24 1.51 7.78
CA GLY A 595 -25.63 1.87 8.13
C GLY A 595 -26.65 0.75 7.91
N GLN A 596 -26.27 -0.36 7.26
CA GLN A 596 -27.11 -1.55 7.23
C GLN A 596 -26.82 -2.39 8.49
N SER A 597 -27.58 -2.17 9.56
CA SER A 597 -27.67 -3.16 10.64
C SER A 597 -28.48 -4.34 10.10
N LYS A 598 -27.92 -5.54 10.23
CA LYS A 598 -28.76 -6.68 10.58
C LYS A 598 -28.66 -6.81 12.09
#